data_AF-A0A8J7PUL3-F1
#
_entry.id   AF-A0A8J7PUL3-F1
#
_cell.length_a   1.000
_cell.length_b   1.000
_cell.length_c   1.000
_cell.angle_alpha   90.00
_cell.angle_beta   90.00
_cell.angle_gamma   90.00
#
_symmetry.space_group_name_H-M   'P 1'
#
loop_
_entity.id
_entity.type
_entity.pdbx_description
1 polymer ?
#
loop_
_entity_poly.entity_id
_entity_poly.type
_entity_poly.pdbx_seq_one_letter_code
_entity_poly.pdbx_strand_id
1 'polypeptide(L)'
;MLSLEISLNGELKSVAGVPNAESIEARVFTAPQLDETVLVVSGSVEIQGEPNAEAAWLSAPLQLGDVVSVRLVEHVSPTVPTLHRYDPSTGASDGVPISCSFCGKSSNQVEGGMLASSRAVICRACIQYLHTLVADEGCT
;
A
#
# COMPACT_ATOMS: atom_id res chain seq x y z
N MET A 1 -19.61 -11.02 -4.25
CA MET A 1 -18.61 -10.61 -3.24
C MET A 1 -18.72 -9.12 -3.04
N LEU A 2 -18.42 -8.64 -1.83
CA LEU A 2 -18.43 -7.20 -1.53
C LEU A 2 -17.30 -6.50 -2.29
N SER A 3 -17.65 -5.42 -3.00
CA SER A 3 -16.73 -4.67 -3.84
C SER A 3 -17.01 -3.17 -3.77
N LEU A 4 -16.03 -2.35 -4.11
CA LEU A 4 -16.19 -0.92 -4.36
C LEU A 4 -16.23 -0.65 -5.86
N GLU A 5 -17.34 -0.13 -6.34
CA GLU A 5 -17.43 0.45 -7.67
C GLU A 5 -16.90 1.88 -7.63
N ILE A 6 -15.94 2.19 -8.51
CA ILE A 6 -15.23 3.47 -8.53
C ILE A 6 -15.48 4.14 -9.88
N SER A 7 -16.11 5.31 -9.84
CA SER A 7 -16.33 6.14 -11.03
C SER A 7 -15.65 7.49 -10.89
N LEU A 8 -15.11 7.99 -12.00
CA LEU A 8 -14.53 9.33 -12.12
C LEU A 8 -15.32 10.11 -13.17
N ASN A 9 -15.88 11.26 -12.79
CA ASN A 9 -16.69 12.10 -13.68
C ASN A 9 -17.84 11.33 -14.38
N GLY A 10 -18.44 10.38 -13.66
CA GLY A 10 -19.54 9.54 -14.15
C GLY A 10 -19.11 8.32 -14.97
N GLU A 11 -17.83 8.19 -15.31
CA GLU A 11 -17.30 7.01 -16.02
C GLU A 11 -16.81 5.96 -15.02
N LEU A 12 -17.26 4.71 -15.18
CA LEU A 12 -16.79 3.59 -14.37
C LEU A 12 -15.31 3.29 -14.69
N LYS A 13 -14.43 3.43 -13.70
CA LYS A 13 -12.99 3.18 -13.86
C LYS A 13 -12.55 1.81 -13.34
N SER A 14 -13.13 1.36 -12.23
CA SER A 14 -12.75 0.07 -11.62
C SER A 14 -13.86 -0.47 -10.72
N VAL A 15 -13.89 -1.80 -10.56
CA VAL A 15 -14.66 -2.49 -9.52
C VAL A 15 -13.66 -3.24 -8.65
N ALA A 16 -13.31 -2.66 -7.50
CA ALA A 16 -12.32 -3.20 -6.60
C ALA A 16 -12.93 -4.23 -5.64
N GLY A 17 -12.44 -5.47 -5.71
CA GLY A 17 -12.83 -6.54 -4.80
C GLY A 17 -12.15 -7.84 -5.15
N VAL A 18 -11.86 -8.67 -4.14
CA VAL A 18 -11.47 -10.08 -4.29
C VAL A 18 -12.06 -10.86 -3.11
N PRO A 19 -12.35 -12.17 -3.24
CA PRO A 19 -13.04 -12.94 -2.19
C PRO A 19 -12.33 -12.95 -0.83
N ASN A 20 -11.01 -12.85 -0.85
CA ASN A 20 -10.08 -12.88 0.29
C ASN A 20 -9.51 -11.49 0.62
N ALA A 21 -10.18 -10.42 0.22
CA ALA A 21 -9.81 -9.08 0.64
C ALA A 21 -10.15 -8.89 2.12
N GLU A 22 -9.15 -8.53 2.91
CA GLU A 22 -9.37 -8.05 4.29
C GLU A 22 -9.75 -6.58 4.32
N SER A 23 -9.22 -5.80 3.37
CA SER A 23 -9.60 -4.40 3.18
C SER A 23 -9.72 -4.04 1.70
N ILE A 24 -10.60 -3.08 1.40
CA ILE A 24 -10.71 -2.42 0.11
C ILE A 24 -10.89 -0.93 0.41
N GLU A 25 -10.02 -0.10 -0.14
CA GLU A 25 -9.89 1.31 0.20
C GLU A 25 -9.77 2.16 -1.07
N ALA A 26 -10.42 3.31 -1.08
CA ALA A 26 -10.18 4.38 -2.05
C ALA A 26 -9.58 5.58 -1.31
N ARG A 27 -8.40 6.03 -1.74
CA ARG A 27 -7.62 7.09 -1.09
C ARG A 27 -7.19 8.12 -2.12
N VAL A 28 -7.16 9.39 -1.71
CA VAL A 28 -6.56 10.47 -2.50
C VAL A 28 -5.22 10.82 -1.89
N PHE A 29 -4.18 10.77 -2.70
CA PHE A 29 -2.84 11.21 -2.35
C PHE A 29 -2.58 12.55 -3.02
N THR A 30 -2.00 13.49 -2.27
CA THR A 30 -1.48 14.75 -2.80
C THR A 30 0.02 14.76 -2.58
N ALA A 31 0.78 15.08 -3.64
CA ALA A 31 2.22 15.27 -3.59
C ALA A 31 2.51 16.74 -3.93
N PRO A 32 2.46 17.65 -2.94
CA PRO A 32 2.56 19.10 -3.19
C PRO A 32 3.85 19.50 -3.92
N GLN A 33 4.94 18.76 -3.73
CA GLN A 33 6.22 19.02 -4.38
C GLN A 33 6.22 18.68 -5.88
N LEU A 34 5.33 17.79 -6.31
CA LEU A 34 5.20 17.36 -7.70
C LEU A 34 3.98 17.98 -8.40
N ASP A 35 3.17 18.77 -7.67
CA ASP A 35 1.89 19.31 -8.13
C ASP A 35 0.93 18.22 -8.65
N GLU A 36 1.00 17.02 -8.03
CA GLU A 36 0.21 15.86 -8.41
C GLU A 36 -0.82 15.51 -7.33
N THR A 37 -2.04 15.20 -7.77
CA THR A 37 -3.08 14.58 -6.95
C THR A 37 -3.54 13.31 -7.63
N VAL A 38 -3.60 12.20 -6.90
CA VAL A 38 -3.87 10.87 -7.47
C VAL A 38 -4.91 10.14 -6.63
N LEU A 39 -5.94 9.60 -7.28
CA LEU A 39 -6.85 8.62 -6.72
C LEU A 39 -6.20 7.24 -6.80
N VAL A 40 -6.09 6.56 -5.67
CA VAL A 40 -5.60 5.20 -5.57
C VAL A 40 -6.68 4.31 -4.95
N VAL A 41 -6.95 3.18 -5.60
CA VAL A 41 -7.85 2.14 -5.09
C VAL A 41 -7.05 0.88 -4.86
N SER A 42 -6.95 0.48 -3.60
CA SER A 42 -6.05 -0.58 -3.14
C SER A 42 -6.64 -1.33 -1.95
N GLY A 43 -6.06 -2.47 -1.58
CA GLY A 43 -6.54 -3.27 -0.46
C GLY A 43 -5.54 -4.31 0.00
N SER A 44 -5.79 -4.89 1.17
CA SER A 44 -5.02 -6.02 1.71
C SER A 44 -5.71 -7.33 1.36
N VAL A 45 -4.94 -8.30 0.86
CA VAL A 45 -5.45 -9.62 0.48
C VAL A 45 -4.66 -10.71 1.19
N GLU A 46 -5.37 -11.57 1.90
CA GLU A 46 -4.80 -12.74 2.56
C GLU A 46 -4.46 -13.81 1.51
N ILE A 47 -3.24 -14.32 1.53
CA ILE A 47 -2.82 -15.40 0.65
C ILE A 47 -2.39 -16.55 1.54
N GLN A 48 -3.06 -17.70 1.38
CA GLN A 48 -2.94 -18.88 2.24
C GLN A 48 -1.52 -19.12 2.81
N GLY A 49 -1.33 -18.79 4.09
CA GLY A 49 -0.10 -19.04 4.84
C GLY A 49 1.05 -18.06 4.58
N GLU A 50 0.83 -17.04 3.76
CA GLU A 50 1.78 -16.00 3.40
C GLU A 50 1.37 -14.65 4.01
N PRO A 51 2.31 -13.73 4.22
CA PRO A 51 1.97 -12.35 4.56
C PRO A 51 1.03 -11.74 3.51
N ASN A 52 0.11 -10.89 3.98
CA ASN A 52 -0.84 -10.21 3.11
C ASN A 52 -0.15 -9.48 1.96
N ALA A 53 -0.72 -9.60 0.76
CA ALA A 53 -0.30 -8.84 -0.40
C ALA A 53 -1.14 -7.57 -0.54
N GLU A 54 -0.54 -6.53 -1.10
CA GLU A 54 -1.31 -5.36 -1.51
C GLU A 54 -1.91 -5.60 -2.89
N ALA A 55 -3.24 -5.54 -2.99
CA ALA A 55 -3.96 -5.50 -4.24
C ALA A 55 -4.14 -4.06 -4.70
N ALA A 56 -3.75 -3.75 -5.92
CA ALA A 56 -3.94 -2.45 -6.56
C ALA A 56 -4.91 -2.58 -7.74
N TRP A 57 -6.01 -1.80 -7.72
CA TRP A 57 -7.06 -1.81 -8.74
C TRP A 57 -7.09 -0.56 -9.62
N LEU A 58 -6.68 0.59 -9.08
CA LEU A 58 -6.70 1.85 -9.81
C LEU A 58 -5.63 2.80 -9.27
N SER A 59 -4.95 3.48 -10.19
CA SER A 59 -4.21 4.71 -9.94
C SER A 59 -4.56 5.68 -11.06
N ALA A 60 -5.15 6.82 -10.72
CA ALA A 60 -5.63 7.80 -11.70
C ALA A 60 -5.31 9.23 -11.22
N PRO A 61 -4.75 10.09 -12.07
CA PRO A 61 -4.56 11.50 -11.72
C PRO A 61 -5.93 12.16 -11.51
N LEU A 62 -5.98 13.11 -10.59
CA LEU A 62 -7.12 13.96 -10.31
C LEU A 62 -6.78 15.41 -10.59
N GLN A 63 -7.79 16.18 -10.98
CA GLN A 63 -7.75 17.63 -11.12
C GLN A 63 -8.82 18.27 -10.25
N LEU A 64 -8.63 19.55 -9.92
CA LEU A 64 -9.65 20.32 -9.20
C LEU A 64 -10.96 20.33 -10.00
N GLY A 65 -12.04 19.93 -9.34
CA GLY A 65 -13.38 19.82 -9.95
C GLY A 65 -13.76 18.40 -10.39
N ASP A 66 -12.84 17.45 -10.39
CA ASP A 66 -13.17 16.05 -10.63
C ASP A 66 -14.11 15.49 -9.55
N VAL A 67 -15.06 14.66 -9.99
CA VAL A 67 -16.02 13.96 -9.11
C VAL A 67 -15.61 12.50 -8.99
N VAL A 68 -15.24 12.10 -7.77
CA VAL A 68 -14.98 10.70 -7.42
C VAL A 68 -16.21 10.13 -6.73
N SER A 69 -16.79 9.09 -7.34
CA SER A 69 -17.91 8.34 -6.77
C SER A 69 -17.44 6.97 -6.33
N VAL A 70 -17.72 6.62 -5.08
CA VAL A 70 -17.44 5.29 -4.50
C VAL A 70 -18.77 4.67 -4.09
N ARG A 71 -19.08 3.50 -4.62
CA ARG A 71 -20.32 2.78 -4.30
C ARG A 71 -20.00 1.37 -3.82
N LEU A 72 -20.52 1.01 -2.65
CA LEU A 72 -20.46 -0.35 -2.14
C LEU A 72 -21.46 -1.21 -2.92
N VAL A 73 -20.98 -2.30 -3.52
CA VAL A 73 -21.80 -3.20 -4.35
C VAL A 73 -21.51 -4.65 -4.04
N GLU A 74 -22.42 -5.53 -4.43
CA GLU A 74 -22.14 -6.96 -4.57
C GLU A 74 -21.84 -7.27 -6.04
N HIS A 75 -20.64 -7.78 -6.34
CA HIS A 75 -20.23 -8.12 -7.70
C HIS A 75 -19.59 -9.51 -7.76
N VAL A 76 -19.79 -10.24 -8.87
CA VAL A 76 -19.31 -11.63 -9.02
C VAL A 76 -18.00 -11.71 -9.82
N SER A 77 -17.66 -10.66 -10.56
CA SER A 77 -16.43 -10.57 -11.35
C SER A 77 -15.82 -9.15 -11.25
N PRO A 78 -15.13 -8.82 -10.14
CA PRO A 78 -14.44 -7.54 -10.00
C PRO A 78 -13.28 -7.39 -10.99
N THR A 79 -12.77 -6.16 -11.12
CA THR A 79 -11.53 -5.89 -11.86
C THR A 79 -10.38 -6.69 -11.23
N VAL A 80 -9.60 -7.39 -12.06
CA VAL A 80 -8.43 -8.15 -11.59
C VAL A 80 -7.36 -7.17 -11.07
N PRO A 81 -6.93 -7.26 -9.80
CA PRO A 81 -5.90 -6.38 -9.28
C PRO A 81 -4.50 -6.79 -9.74
N THR A 82 -3.57 -5.83 -9.71
CA THR A 82 -2.14 -6.16 -9.64
C THR A 82 -1.79 -6.46 -8.18
N LEU A 83 -1.10 -7.57 -7.93
CA LEU A 83 -0.63 -7.92 -6.59
C LEU A 83 0.81 -7.47 -6.41
N HIS A 84 1.03 -6.63 -5.41
CA HIS A 84 2.36 -6.20 -4.99
C HIS A 84 2.74 -6.94 -3.71
N ARG A 85 3.86 -7.64 -3.77
CA ARG A 85 4.54 -8.18 -2.59
C ARG A 85 5.82 -7.39 -2.39
N TYR A 86 6.09 -7.03 -1.14
CA TYR A 86 7.37 -6.45 -0.81
C TYR A 86 8.45 -7.52 -0.91
N ASP A 87 9.45 -7.30 -1.77
CA ASP A 87 10.66 -8.11 -1.78
C ASP A 87 11.69 -7.51 -0.80
N PRO A 88 11.95 -8.17 0.34
CA PRO A 88 12.89 -7.69 1.35
C PRO A 88 14.37 -7.70 0.89
N SER A 89 14.65 -8.22 -0.30
CA SER A 89 15.96 -8.10 -0.95
C SER A 89 16.13 -6.80 -1.75
N THR A 90 15.03 -6.11 -2.09
CA THR A 90 15.07 -4.86 -2.85
C THR A 90 15.25 -3.66 -1.90
N GLY A 91 16.36 -2.95 -2.08
CA GLY A 91 16.66 -1.73 -1.33
C GLY A 91 15.77 -0.55 -1.76
N ALA A 92 15.40 0.29 -0.79
CA ALA A 92 14.62 1.50 -1.05
C ALA A 92 15.42 2.51 -1.92
N SER A 93 14.87 2.93 -3.07
CA SER A 93 15.49 3.96 -3.92
C SER A 93 14.43 4.70 -4.74
N ASP A 94 14.18 5.95 -4.41
CA ASP A 94 13.32 6.88 -5.18
C ASP A 94 14.03 8.22 -5.51
N GLY A 95 15.33 8.33 -5.22
CA GLY A 95 16.11 9.56 -5.43
C GLY A 95 15.82 10.67 -4.42
N VAL A 96 14.95 10.45 -3.44
CA VAL A 96 14.64 11.37 -2.33
C VAL A 96 15.31 10.84 -1.06
N PRO A 97 15.76 11.70 -0.11
CA PRO A 97 16.31 11.22 1.16
C PRO A 97 15.28 10.41 1.97
N ILE A 98 15.43 9.10 1.96
CA ILE A 98 14.54 8.19 2.68
C ILE A 98 14.95 8.10 4.16
N SER A 99 13.96 8.20 5.06
CA SER A 99 14.12 8.09 6.51
C SER A 99 13.36 6.89 7.07
N CYS A 100 13.95 6.19 8.04
CA CYS A 100 13.28 5.07 8.72
C CYS A 100 12.07 5.59 9.52
N SER A 101 10.88 5.04 9.29
CA SER A 101 9.64 5.38 9.97
C SER A 101 9.65 5.05 11.48
N PHE A 102 10.60 4.23 11.95
CA PHE A 102 10.71 3.82 13.35
C PHE A 102 11.75 4.63 14.13
N CYS A 103 12.99 4.69 13.64
CA CYS A 103 14.07 5.39 14.36
C CYS A 103 14.38 6.79 13.81
N GLY A 104 13.74 7.22 12.72
CA GLY A 104 13.94 8.53 12.10
C GLY A 104 15.28 8.71 11.37
N LYS A 105 16.21 7.76 11.47
CA LYS A 105 17.53 7.84 10.81
C LYS A 105 17.39 7.78 9.29
N SER A 106 18.21 8.54 8.58
CA SER A 106 18.29 8.52 7.12
C SER A 106 19.07 7.31 6.60
N SER A 107 18.95 7.02 5.30
CA SER A 107 19.62 5.87 4.64
C SER A 107 21.15 5.83 4.84
N ASN A 108 21.81 6.99 4.91
CA ASN A 108 23.26 7.10 5.18
C ASN A 108 23.65 6.93 6.66
N GLN A 109 22.70 6.89 7.58
CA GLN A 109 22.92 6.74 9.03
C GLN A 109 22.65 5.31 9.53
N VAL A 110 22.26 4.39 8.64
CA VAL A 110 21.90 3.02 9.00
C VAL A 110 22.75 2.01 8.25
N GLU A 111 23.39 1.11 8.98
CA GLU A 111 24.10 -0.02 8.40
C GLU A 111 23.11 -1.09 7.90
N GLY A 112 23.42 -1.72 6.77
CA GLY A 112 22.56 -2.73 6.14
C GLY A 112 21.41 -2.15 5.29
N GLY A 113 21.28 -0.82 5.24
CA GLY A 113 20.35 -0.12 4.35
C GLY A 113 18.89 -0.06 4.84
N MET A 114 18.04 0.42 3.93
CA MET A 114 16.62 0.65 4.15
C MET A 114 15.78 -0.34 3.33
N LEU A 115 14.72 -0.85 3.96
CA LEU A 115 13.68 -1.66 3.33
C LEU A 115 12.43 -0.78 3.16
N ALA A 116 11.96 -0.60 1.94
CA ALA A 116 10.78 0.22 1.64
C ALA A 116 9.60 -0.65 1.19
N SER A 117 8.54 -0.66 1.98
CA SER A 117 7.23 -1.06 1.49
C SER A 117 6.53 0.11 0.78
N SER A 118 5.38 -0.16 0.17
CA SER A 118 4.51 0.86 -0.40
C SER A 118 3.99 1.88 0.62
N ARG A 119 4.08 1.58 1.93
CA ARG A 119 3.49 2.41 3.00
C ARG A 119 4.47 2.88 4.06
N ALA A 120 5.66 2.29 4.14
CA ALA A 120 6.65 2.63 5.16
C ALA A 120 8.05 2.27 4.70
N VAL A 121 9.05 2.94 5.28
CA VAL A 121 10.45 2.55 5.12
C VAL A 121 11.00 2.22 6.49
N ILE A 122 11.63 1.06 6.64
CA ILE A 122 12.20 0.61 7.90
C ILE A 122 13.66 0.16 7.68
N CYS A 123 14.55 0.53 8.60
CA CYS A 123 15.93 0.07 8.54
C CYS A 123 16.06 -1.37 9.07
N ARG A 124 17.07 -2.10 8.60
CA ARG A 124 17.30 -3.50 9.03
C ARG A 124 17.49 -3.63 10.54
N ALA A 125 18.13 -2.66 11.19
CA ALA A 125 18.33 -2.66 12.64
C ALA A 125 17.00 -2.63 13.42
N CYS A 126 16.02 -1.81 12.99
CA CYS A 126 14.70 -1.77 13.61
C CYS A 126 13.94 -3.08 13.41
N ILE A 127 14.05 -3.72 12.24
CA ILE A 127 13.46 -5.04 12.00
C ILE A 127 14.05 -6.09 12.94
N GLN A 128 15.37 -6.14 13.08
CA GLN A 128 16.04 -7.08 13.97
C GLN A 128 15.60 -6.89 15.43
N TYR A 129 15.50 -5.63 15.88
CA TYR A 129 15.01 -5.31 17.21
C TYR A 129 13.57 -5.79 17.44
N LEU A 130 12.67 -5.57 16.48
CA LEU A 130 11.30 -6.08 16.55
C LEU A 130 11.27 -7.62 16.58
N HIS A 131 12.08 -8.29 15.76
CA HIS A 131 12.21 -9.75 15.81
C HIS A 131 12.66 -10.26 17.18
N THR A 132 13.63 -9.59 17.83
CA THR A 132 14.06 -9.97 19.17
C THR A 132 12.97 -9.80 20.22
N LEU A 133 12.20 -8.70 20.15
CA LEU A 133 11.09 -8.46 21.09
C LEU A 133 9.99 -9.52 20.96
N VAL A 134 9.57 -9.82 19.72
CA VAL A 134 8.51 -10.79 19.46
C VAL A 134 8.96 -12.22 19.82
N ALA A 135 10.25 -12.54 19.65
CA ALA A 135 10.79 -13.83 20.07
C ALA A 135 10.82 -14.01 21.60
N ASP A 136 11.06 -12.93 22.36
CA ASP A 136 11.08 -12.96 23.83
C ASP A 136 9.66 -13.09 24.43
N GLU A 137 8.63 -12.53 23.79
CA GLU A 137 7.22 -12.64 24.23
C GLU A 137 6.59 -14.03 23.98
N GLY A 138 7.28 -14.92 23.26
CA GLY A 138 6.87 -16.32 23.05
C GLY A 138 7.28 -17.29 24.17
N CYS A 139 7.94 -16.80 25.22
CA CYS A 139 8.45 -17.58 26.36
C CYS A 139 7.83 -17.12 27.70
N THR A 140 6.50 -17.12 27.81
CA THR A 140 5.80 -17.14 29.12
C THR A 140 4.61 -18.08 29.09
#